data_AF-A0A4U0U4N5-F1
#
_entry.id   AF-A0A4U0U4N5-F1
#
_cell.length_a   1.000
_cell.length_b   1.000
_cell.length_c   1.000
_cell.angle_alpha   90.00
_cell.angle_beta   90.00
_cell.angle_gamma   90.00
#
_symmetry.space_group_name_H-M   'P 1'
#
loop_
_entity.id
_entity.type
_entity.pdbx_description
1 polymer ?
#
loop_
_entity_poly.entity_id
_entity_poly.type
_entity_poly.pdbx_seq_one_letter_code
_entity_poly.pdbx_strand_id
1 'polypeptide(L)'
;MDASLPRNTPALMGRIDKLYSEVIKHYEALVGLAAIDNQTDRNTTALAQYQMQVETSALIRTIEDAQTLIRQLQEMWLFGQLDTLGDGEAKQRSDESAKALAGMLQRLVEQGTAAPTRAANDVVMS
;
A
#
# COMPACT_ATOMS: atom_id res chain seq x y z
N MET A 1 -7.84 1.83 -7.90
CA MET A 1 -6.73 1.09 -7.25
C MET A 1 -7.35 0.07 -6.33
N ASP A 2 -7.04 -1.20 -6.53
CA ASP A 2 -7.61 -2.30 -5.74
C ASP A 2 -7.15 -2.15 -4.29
N ALA A 3 -8.08 -1.83 -3.38
CA ALA A 3 -7.80 -1.53 -1.97
C ALA A 3 -7.41 -2.78 -1.15
N SER A 4 -7.27 -3.94 -1.80
CA SER A 4 -7.05 -5.24 -1.18
C SER A 4 -5.58 -5.60 -0.95
N LEU A 5 -4.62 -4.79 -1.42
CA LEU A 5 -3.19 -5.06 -1.25
C LEU A 5 -2.75 -4.85 0.21
N PRO A 6 -2.38 -5.92 0.95
CA PRO A 6 -1.84 -5.77 2.29
C PRO A 6 -0.47 -5.08 2.18
N ARG A 7 -0.37 -3.82 2.60
CA ARG A 7 0.89 -3.06 2.69
C ARG A 7 1.74 -3.49 3.89
N ASN A 8 1.73 -4.77 4.23
CA ASN A 8 2.47 -5.33 5.36
C ASN A 8 3.38 -6.45 4.87
N THR A 9 4.67 -6.36 5.17
CA THR A 9 5.72 -7.31 4.73
C THR A 9 5.33 -8.78 4.98
N PRO A 10 4.86 -9.19 6.18
CA PRO A 10 4.33 -10.53 6.43
C PRO A 10 3.31 -11.05 5.43
N ALA A 11 2.39 -10.20 4.98
CA ALA A 11 1.34 -10.61 4.05
C ALA A 11 1.85 -10.73 2.61
N LEU A 12 2.82 -9.90 2.22
CA LEU A 12 3.54 -10.06 0.94
C LEU A 12 4.34 -11.35 0.93
N MET A 13 5.08 -11.63 2.00
CA MET A 13 5.83 -12.89 2.15
C MET A 13 4.90 -14.10 2.12
N GLY A 14 3.77 -14.08 2.84
CA GLY A 14 2.80 -15.16 2.78
C GLY A 14 2.22 -15.38 1.37
N ARG A 15 2.08 -14.33 0.55
CA ARG A 15 1.65 -14.45 -0.84
C ARG A 15 2.76 -15.03 -1.74
N ILE A 16 4.01 -14.66 -1.51
CA ILE A 16 5.17 -15.26 -2.21
C ILE A 16 5.26 -16.75 -1.90
N ASP A 17 5.18 -17.13 -0.62
CA ASP A 17 5.25 -18.52 -0.18
C ASP A 17 4.12 -19.36 -0.76
N LYS A 18 2.91 -18.79 -0.82
CA LYS A 18 1.75 -19.42 -1.45
C LYS A 18 2.00 -19.67 -2.94
N LEU A 19 2.44 -18.66 -3.69
CA LEU A 19 2.72 -18.78 -5.12
C LEU A 19 3.81 -19.83 -5.39
N TYR A 20 4.88 -19.82 -4.61
CA TYR A 20 5.96 -20.80 -4.71
C TYR A 20 5.44 -22.23 -4.49
N SER A 21 4.64 -22.42 -3.44
CA SER A 21 4.05 -23.72 -3.11
C SER A 21 3.09 -24.20 -4.20
N GLU A 22 2.29 -23.30 -4.79
CA GLU A 22 1.37 -23.62 -5.88
C GLU A 22 2.13 -24.03 -7.16
N VAL A 23 3.18 -23.29 -7.55
CA VAL A 23 4.03 -23.65 -8.71
C VAL A 23 4.62 -25.04 -8.55
N ILE A 24 5.22 -25.33 -7.39
CA ILE A 24 5.82 -26.65 -7.11
C ILE A 24 4.75 -27.73 -7.16
N LYS A 25 3.62 -27.52 -6.49
CA LYS A 25 2.53 -28.50 -6.46
C LYS A 25 2.05 -28.89 -7.86
N HIS A 26 1.80 -27.90 -8.73
CA HIS A 26 1.33 -28.16 -10.09
C HIS A 26 2.42 -28.86 -10.94
N TYR A 27 3.69 -28.48 -10.75
CA TYR A 27 4.80 -29.13 -11.44
C TYR A 27 5.01 -30.58 -10.99
N GLU A 28 5.00 -30.85 -9.68
CA GLU A 28 5.08 -32.20 -9.12
C GLU A 28 3.92 -33.09 -9.60
N ALA A 29 2.70 -32.54 -9.68
CA ALA A 29 1.55 -33.23 -10.23
C ALA A 29 1.76 -33.61 -11.70
N LEU A 30 2.30 -32.69 -12.53
CA LEU A 30 2.62 -32.98 -13.93
C LEU A 30 3.70 -34.06 -14.08
N VAL A 31 4.76 -34.01 -13.26
CA VAL A 31 5.80 -35.04 -13.27
C VAL A 31 5.24 -36.40 -12.83
N GLY A 32 4.37 -36.42 -11.82
CA GLY A 32 3.67 -37.64 -11.39
C GLY A 32 2.75 -38.21 -12.46
N LEU A 33 2.01 -37.35 -13.18
CA LEU A 33 1.17 -37.73 -14.31
C LEU A 33 1.97 -38.18 -15.54
N ALA A 34 3.22 -37.74 -15.69
CA ALA A 34 4.10 -38.17 -16.78
C ALA A 34 4.76 -39.53 -16.51
N ALA A 35 4.91 -39.91 -15.23
CA ALA A 35 5.53 -41.17 -14.81
C ALA A 35 4.61 -42.40 -15.01
N ILE A 36 3.72 -42.40 -16.01
CA ILE A 36 2.77 -43.49 -16.28
C ILE A 36 3.54 -44.77 -16.64
N ASP A 37 3.82 -45.57 -15.62
CA ASP A 37 4.35 -46.91 -15.78
C ASP A 37 3.22 -47.84 -16.27
N ASN A 38 3.32 -48.27 -17.53
CA ASN A 38 2.60 -49.42 -18.10
C ASN A 38 1.05 -49.47 -17.98
N GLN A 39 0.36 -48.38 -17.66
CA GLN A 39 -1.11 -48.33 -17.72
C GLN A 39 -1.58 -48.08 -19.16
N THR A 40 -1.87 -49.17 -19.86
CA THR A 40 -2.37 -49.18 -21.26
C THR A 40 -3.89 -49.10 -21.35
N ASP A 41 -4.61 -48.91 -20.23
CA ASP A 41 -6.06 -48.75 -20.26
C ASP A 41 -6.46 -47.37 -20.80
N ARG A 42 -7.34 -47.37 -21.80
CA ARG A 42 -7.76 -46.16 -22.50
C ARG A 42 -8.41 -45.14 -21.58
N ASN A 43 -9.18 -45.59 -20.59
CA ASN A 43 -9.84 -44.68 -19.65
C ASN A 43 -8.81 -44.03 -18.71
N THR A 44 -7.81 -44.79 -18.24
CA THR A 44 -6.72 -44.23 -17.43
C THR A 44 -5.88 -43.20 -18.21
N THR A 45 -5.56 -43.48 -19.48
CA THR A 45 -4.82 -42.52 -20.33
C THR A 45 -5.63 -41.26 -20.60
N ALA A 46 -6.93 -41.39 -20.90
CA ALA A 46 -7.80 -40.24 -21.13
C ALA A 46 -7.94 -39.36 -19.87
N LEU A 47 -8.06 -39.97 -18.70
CA LEU A 47 -8.09 -39.24 -17.42
C LEU A 47 -6.76 -38.53 -17.15
N ALA A 48 -5.63 -39.20 -17.36
CA ALA A 48 -4.31 -38.61 -17.16
C ALA A 48 -4.08 -37.42 -18.12
N GLN A 49 -4.50 -37.54 -19.38
CA GLN A 49 -4.43 -36.44 -20.35
C GLN A 49 -5.25 -35.23 -19.89
N TYR A 50 -6.48 -35.44 -19.41
CA TYR A 50 -7.30 -34.36 -18.88
C TYR A 50 -6.65 -33.69 -17.66
N GLN A 51 -6.13 -34.50 -16.73
CA GLN A 51 -5.44 -33.99 -15.54
C GLN A 51 -4.19 -33.18 -15.91
N MET A 52 -3.40 -33.62 -16.90
CA MET A 52 -2.25 -32.85 -17.40
C MET A 52 -2.67 -31.48 -17.93
N GLN A 53 -3.80 -31.39 -18.65
CA GLN A 53 -4.29 -30.10 -19.15
C GLN A 53 -4.73 -29.17 -18.01
N VAL A 54 -5.39 -29.72 -16.99
CA VAL A 54 -5.81 -28.96 -15.80
C VAL A 54 -4.60 -28.43 -15.04
N GLU A 55 -3.63 -29.30 -14.72
CA GLU A 55 -2.42 -28.90 -13.98
C GLU A 55 -1.57 -27.91 -14.78
N THR A 56 -1.48 -28.06 -16.11
CA THR A 56 -0.78 -27.09 -16.97
C THR A 56 -1.47 -25.71 -16.94
N SER A 57 -2.80 -25.68 -17.03
CA SER A 57 -3.55 -24.42 -16.99
C SER A 57 -3.45 -23.74 -15.63
N ALA A 58 -3.49 -24.53 -14.55
CA ALA A 58 -3.30 -24.03 -13.20
C ALA A 58 -1.89 -23.48 -12.99
N LEU A 59 -0.85 -24.17 -13.48
CA LEU A 59 0.52 -23.68 -13.44
C LEU A 59 0.69 -22.33 -14.16
N ILE A 60 0.14 -22.19 -15.37
CA ILE A 60 0.16 -20.93 -16.12
C ILE A 60 -0.51 -19.82 -15.29
N ARG A 61 -1.70 -20.09 -14.74
CA ARG A 61 -2.44 -19.14 -13.89
C ARG A 61 -1.61 -18.69 -12.68
N THR A 62 -0.95 -19.61 -11.98
CA THR A 62 -0.09 -19.27 -10.83
C THR A 62 1.08 -18.40 -11.25
N ILE A 63 1.69 -18.64 -12.42
CA ILE A 63 2.77 -17.80 -12.96
C ILE A 63 2.26 -16.40 -13.32
N GLU A 64 1.09 -16.27 -13.92
CA GLU A 64 0.46 -14.97 -14.19
C GLU A 64 0.16 -14.19 -12.90
N ASP A 65 -0.30 -14.88 -11.86
CA ASP A 65 -0.55 -14.28 -10.55
C ASP A 65 0.77 -13.84 -9.88
N ALA A 66 1.89 -14.56 -10.11
CA ALA A 66 3.23 -14.15 -9.70
C ALA A 66 3.73 -12.93 -10.47
N GLN A 67 3.53 -12.86 -11.79
CA GLN A 67 3.83 -11.67 -12.59
C GLN A 67 3.02 -10.46 -12.14
N THR A 68 1.76 -10.68 -11.78
CA THR A 68 0.89 -9.65 -11.20
C THR A 68 1.46 -9.14 -9.88
N LEU A 69 1.92 -10.03 -8.99
CA LEU A 69 2.58 -9.64 -7.75
C LEU A 69 3.86 -8.83 -8.00
N ILE A 70 4.69 -9.25 -8.96
CA ILE A 70 5.91 -8.51 -9.34
C ILE A 70 5.56 -7.09 -9.77
N ARG A 71 4.55 -6.93 -10.63
CA ARG A 71 4.08 -5.60 -11.06
C ARG A 71 3.64 -4.76 -9.86
N GLN A 72 2.89 -5.35 -8.93
CA GLN A 72 2.44 -4.66 -7.72
C GLN A 72 3.62 -4.22 -6.82
N LEU A 73 4.66 -5.04 -6.70
CA LEU A 73 5.88 -4.68 -5.97
C LEU A 73 6.64 -3.56 -6.66
N GLN A 74 6.74 -3.59 -8.00
CA GLN A 74 7.35 -2.52 -8.79
C GLN A 74 6.57 -1.22 -8.67
N GLU A 75 5.24 -1.26 -8.76
CA GLU A 75 4.37 -0.10 -8.55
C GLU A 75 4.53 0.45 -7.12
N MET A 76 4.60 -0.42 -6.11
CA MET A 76 4.86 0.00 -4.73
C MET A 76 6.23 0.64 -4.56
N TRP A 77 7.25 0.16 -5.27
CA TRP A 77 8.58 0.76 -5.26
C TRP A 77 8.61 2.11 -5.99
N LEU A 78 7.98 2.21 -7.16
CA LEU A 78 7.96 3.42 -7.98
C LEU A 78 7.09 4.54 -7.38
N PHE A 79 5.96 4.18 -6.76
CA PHE A 79 4.99 5.14 -6.23
C PHE A 79 5.05 5.28 -4.70
N GLY A 80 5.83 4.42 -4.02
CA GLY A 80 6.05 4.46 -2.57
C GLY A 80 4.76 4.39 -1.73
N GLN A 81 4.87 4.78 -0.45
CA GLN A 81 3.81 5.61 0.11
C GLN A 81 3.78 6.86 -0.77
N LEU A 82 2.59 7.33 -1.10
CA LEU A 82 2.36 8.54 -1.87
C LEU A 82 3.03 9.75 -1.18
N ASP A 83 4.34 9.92 -1.32
CA ASP A 83 5.07 11.16 -1.03
C ASP A 83 4.94 12.10 -2.25
N THR A 84 3.74 12.14 -2.83
CA THR A 84 3.34 13.22 -3.74
C THR A 84 2.87 14.44 -2.95
N LEU A 85 3.05 14.41 -1.63
CA LEU A 85 3.00 15.56 -0.71
C LEU A 85 4.42 15.88 -0.19
N GLY A 86 5.46 15.61 -0.97
CA GLY A 86 6.73 16.30 -0.79
C GLY A 86 6.48 17.80 -0.95
N ASP A 87 6.38 18.52 0.18
CA ASP A 87 6.30 19.98 0.33
C ASP A 87 5.78 20.76 -0.90
N GLY A 88 4.62 20.36 -1.43
CA GLY A 88 4.01 21.07 -2.55
C GLY A 88 3.74 22.52 -2.13
N GLU A 89 3.81 23.47 -3.07
CA GLU A 89 3.60 24.90 -2.82
C GLU A 89 2.45 25.22 -1.83
N ALA A 90 1.40 24.40 -1.82
CA ALA A 90 0.30 24.49 -0.87
C ALA A 90 0.72 24.43 0.62
N LYS A 91 1.65 23.53 1.00
CA LYS A 91 2.16 23.43 2.37
C LYS A 91 3.10 24.58 2.71
N GLN A 92 3.96 24.98 1.77
CA GLN A 92 4.82 26.15 1.94
C GLN A 92 3.99 27.44 2.11
N ARG A 93 2.96 27.65 1.28
CA ARG A 93 2.01 28.75 1.42
C ARG A 93 1.21 28.69 2.72
N SER A 94 0.82 27.49 3.16
CA SER A 94 0.12 27.31 4.43
C SER A 94 1.01 27.67 5.61
N ASP A 95 2.26 27.23 5.62
CA ASP A 95 3.23 27.54 6.67
C ASP A 95 3.61 29.02 6.70
N GLU A 96 3.78 29.66 5.53
CA GLU A 96 3.98 31.11 5.43
C GLU A 96 2.77 31.90 5.95
N SER A 97 1.56 31.48 5.56
CA SER A 97 0.31 32.09 6.03
C SER A 97 0.14 31.95 7.55
N ALA A 98 0.48 30.78 8.10
CA ALA A 98 0.44 30.52 9.54
C ALA A 98 1.44 31.40 10.29
N LYS A 99 2.67 31.56 9.76
CA LYS A 99 3.69 32.47 10.34
C LYS A 99 3.23 33.93 10.29
N ALA A 100 2.66 34.37 9.19
CA ALA A 100 2.12 35.73 9.06
C ALA A 100 0.97 35.99 10.05
N LEU A 101 0.06 35.02 10.19
CA LEU A 101 -1.05 35.08 11.14
C LEU A 101 -0.55 35.14 12.59
N ALA A 102 0.42 34.30 12.95
CA ALA A 102 1.02 34.30 14.28
C ALA A 102 1.68 35.65 14.62
N GLY A 103 2.40 36.25 13.66
CA GLY A 103 3.01 37.58 13.84
C GLY A 103 1.97 38.70 14.00
N MET A 104 0.85 38.63 13.28
CA MET A 104 -0.25 39.59 13.44
C MET A 104 -0.94 39.44 14.81
N LEU A 105 -1.19 38.21 15.25
CA LEU A 105 -1.76 37.92 16.57
C LEU A 105 -0.84 38.42 17.69
N GLN A 106 0.47 38.24 17.56
CA GLN A 106 1.43 38.72 18.54
C GLN A 106 1.43 40.26 18.66
N ARG A 107 1.41 40.96 17.52
CA ARG A 107 1.31 42.44 17.51
C ARG A 107 -0.01 42.93 18.09
N LEU A 108 -1.12 42.23 17.85
CA LEU A 108 -2.42 42.55 18.43
C LEU A 108 -2.44 42.36 19.95
N VAL A 109 -1.78 41.32 20.46
CA VAL A 109 -1.62 41.09 21.90
C VAL A 109 -0.74 42.17 22.53
N GLU A 110 0.35 42.56 21.87
CA GLU A 110 1.24 43.65 22.31
C GLU A 110 0.57 45.03 22.27
N GLN A 111 -0.32 45.28 21.30
CA GLN A 111 -1.09 46.52 21.21
C GLN A 111 -2.30 46.53 22.15
N GLY A 112 -2.95 45.39 22.37
CA GLY A 112 -4.06 45.23 23.31
C GLY A 112 -3.63 45.29 24.78
N THR A 113 -2.34 45.13 25.07
CA THR A 113 -1.76 45.34 26.40
C THR A 113 -1.27 46.78 26.63
N ALA A 114 -1.35 47.65 25.62
CA ALA A 114 -0.84 49.03 25.66
C ALA A 114 -1.93 50.11 25.42
N ALA A 115 -3.00 50.12 26.21
CA ALA A 115 -3.85 51.31 26.43
C ALA A 115 -4.74 51.15 27.69
N PRO A 116 -5.05 52.23 28.43
CA PRO A 116 -4.47 52.45 29.76
C PRO A 116 -5.40 52.11 30.94
N THR A 117 -4.80 51.73 32.07
CA THR A 117 -5.36 51.88 33.41
C THR A 117 -5.66 53.36 33.64
N ARG A 118 -6.90 53.75 33.34
CA ARG A 118 -7.46 55.08 33.61
C ARG A 118 -7.54 55.29 35.11
N ALA A 119 -6.83 56.31 35.56
CA ALA A 119 -6.85 56.84 36.91
C ALA A 119 -8.28 56.91 37.48
N ALA A 120 -8.46 56.29 38.64
CA ALA A 120 -9.60 56.49 39.52
C ALA A 120 -9.08 56.59 40.95
N ASN A 121 -8.34 57.66 41.25
CA ASN A 121 -8.33 58.22 42.59
C ASN A 121 -7.80 59.66 42.57
N ASP A 122 -8.65 60.58 42.18
CA ASP A 122 -8.68 61.93 42.74
C ASP A 122 -10.03 62.53 42.37
N VAL A 123 -10.93 62.62 43.35
CA VAL A 123 -11.92 63.68 43.63
C VAL A 123 -12.88 63.10 44.68
N VAL A 124 -12.55 63.30 45.95
CA VAL A 124 -13.56 63.67 46.95
C VAL A 124 -13.13 65.05 47.45
N MET A 125 -13.88 66.04 47.00
CA MET A 125 -13.89 67.40 47.51
C MET A 125 -14.33 67.43 48.97
N SER A 126 -13.76 68.41 49.69
CA SER A 126 -14.27 69.08 50.90
C SER A 126 -14.03 68.41 52.25
#